data_AF-A0A849QSC9-F1
#
_entry.id   AF-A0A849QSC9-F1
#
_cell.length_a   1.000
_cell.length_b   1.000
_cell.length_c   1.000
_cell.angle_alpha   90.00
_cell.angle_beta   90.00
_cell.angle_gamma   90.00
#
_symmetry.space_group_name_H-M   'P 1'
#
loop_
_entity.id
_entity.type
_entity.pdbx_description
1 polymer ?
#
loop_
_entity_poly.entity_id
_entity_poly.type
_entity_poly.pdbx_seq_one_letter_code
_entity_poly.pdbx_strand_id
1 'polypeptide(L)'
;MIDVDVNLMPQKFLVKTVASAGAGSIMYGIVVILMNYFAPIVGIIAGFISGVGLVVLNGKDEEDNMDISPVNLLYFAGVAIVSLLIGYIIIYYFKTEIIHGMPYYPKDFITLTEFILSTLRIPDILSTMTGGLIAFSLSDKISAVYRYFRGGPPV
;
A
#
# COMPACT_ATOMS: atom_id res chain seq x y z
N MET A 1 -20.59 -34.58 13.08
CA MET A 1 -19.37 -33.92 12.57
C MET A 1 -19.68 -32.44 12.61
N ILE A 2 -19.19 -31.75 13.64
CA ILE A 2 -19.45 -30.32 13.82
C ILE A 2 -18.36 -29.63 13.01
N ASP A 3 -18.72 -29.05 11.86
CA ASP A 3 -17.83 -28.16 11.12
C ASP A 3 -17.64 -26.90 11.96
N VAL A 4 -16.47 -26.82 12.58
CA VAL A 4 -16.03 -25.68 13.39
C VAL A 4 -15.54 -24.60 12.43
N ASP A 5 -16.47 -23.78 11.95
CA ASP A 5 -16.23 -22.64 11.07
C ASP A 5 -15.69 -21.41 11.86
N VAL A 6 -14.67 -21.62 12.70
CA VAL A 6 -14.28 -20.66 13.77
C VAL A 6 -13.02 -19.85 13.43
N ASN A 7 -12.47 -19.89 12.21
CA ASN A 7 -11.20 -19.16 11.94
C ASN A 7 -11.00 -18.55 10.54
N LEU A 8 -12.03 -18.50 9.68
CA LEU A 8 -11.88 -18.03 8.30
C LEU A 8 -11.99 -16.49 8.13
N MET A 9 -12.63 -15.80 9.07
CA MET A 9 -12.87 -14.35 9.01
C MET A 9 -11.59 -13.49 9.16
N PRO A 10 -10.69 -13.74 10.15
CA PRO A 10 -9.46 -12.93 10.28
C PRO A 10 -8.46 -13.17 9.15
N GLN A 11 -8.41 -14.39 8.58
CA GLN A 11 -7.50 -14.71 7.48
C GLN A 11 -7.86 -13.99 6.18
N LYS A 12 -9.14 -13.95 5.80
CA LYS A 12 -9.58 -13.25 4.59
C LYS A 12 -9.27 -11.75 4.67
N PHE A 13 -9.51 -11.14 5.82
CA PHE A 13 -9.20 -9.74 6.07
C PHE A 13 -7.69 -9.44 6.00
N LEU A 14 -6.86 -10.29 6.62
CA LEU A 14 -5.41 -10.17 6.55
C LEU A 14 -4.89 -10.26 5.11
N VAL A 15 -5.38 -11.22 4.33
CA VAL A 15 -4.99 -11.40 2.92
C VAL A 15 -5.32 -10.16 2.09
N LYS A 16 -6.51 -9.57 2.28
CA LYS A 16 -6.90 -8.32 1.60
C LYS A 16 -5.99 -7.16 1.96
N THR A 17 -5.67 -7.02 3.25
CA THR A 17 -4.75 -6.00 3.76
C THR A 17 -3.35 -6.14 3.16
N VAL A 18 -2.83 -7.36 3.11
CA VAL A 18 -1.49 -7.64 2.58
C VAL A 18 -1.45 -7.43 1.07
N ALA A 19 -2.46 -7.87 0.32
CA ALA A 19 -2.55 -7.65 -1.12
C ALA A 19 -2.61 -6.15 -1.45
N SER A 20 -3.37 -5.40 -0.66
CA SER A 20 -3.49 -3.96 -0.74
C SER A 20 -2.15 -3.25 -0.48
N ALA A 21 -1.47 -3.59 0.62
CA ALA A 21 -0.15 -3.05 0.94
C ALA A 21 0.88 -3.41 -0.13
N GLY A 22 0.79 -4.63 -0.69
CA GLY A 22 1.61 -5.11 -1.80
C GLY A 22 1.42 -4.29 -3.07
N ALA A 23 0.19 -3.90 -3.42
CA ALA A 23 -0.07 -3.09 -4.60
C ALA A 23 0.61 -1.72 -4.51
N GLY A 24 0.48 -1.04 -3.36
CA GLY A 24 1.15 0.26 -3.15
C GLY A 24 2.68 0.14 -3.10
N SER A 25 3.22 -0.96 -2.55
CA SER A 25 4.66 -1.15 -2.40
C SER A 25 5.33 -1.44 -3.73
N ILE A 26 4.68 -2.24 -4.58
CA ILE A 26 5.10 -2.48 -5.96
C ILE A 26 5.08 -1.17 -6.73
N MET A 27 4.02 -0.35 -6.61
CA MET A 27 4.00 0.95 -7.27
C MET A 27 5.16 1.83 -6.81
N TYR A 28 5.37 1.95 -5.49
CA TYR A 28 6.47 2.74 -4.94
C TYR A 28 7.82 2.27 -5.47
N GLY A 29 8.07 0.95 -5.39
CA GLY A 29 9.31 0.33 -5.87
C GLY A 29 9.54 0.56 -7.36
N ILE A 30 8.53 0.32 -8.21
CA ILE A 30 8.64 0.51 -9.67
C ILE A 30 8.97 1.97 -10.01
N VAL A 31 8.26 2.93 -9.42
CA VAL A 31 8.50 4.35 -9.71
C VAL A 31 9.92 4.74 -9.31
N VAL A 32 10.35 4.33 -8.12
CA VAL A 32 11.69 4.66 -7.63
C VAL A 32 12.78 3.99 -8.46
N ILE A 33 12.60 2.72 -8.85
CA ILE A 33 13.59 1.96 -9.63
C ILE A 33 13.70 2.50 -11.05
N LEU A 34 12.57 2.73 -11.74
CA LEU A 34 12.57 3.14 -13.14
C LEU A 34 12.90 4.62 -13.33
N MET A 35 12.45 5.48 -12.41
CA MET A 35 12.57 6.93 -12.56
C MET A 35 13.72 7.52 -11.73
N ASN A 36 14.40 6.72 -10.90
CA ASN A 36 15.38 7.19 -9.92
C ASN A 36 14.86 8.36 -9.06
N TYR A 37 13.56 8.36 -8.77
CA TYR A 37 12.86 9.50 -8.18
C TYR A 37 12.37 9.15 -6.77
N PHE A 38 13.19 9.47 -5.77
CA PHE A 38 12.80 9.43 -4.36
C PHE A 38 12.18 10.76 -3.97
N ALA A 39 10.86 10.84 -4.08
CA ALA A 39 10.13 12.05 -3.74
C ALA A 39 8.88 11.77 -2.92
N PRO A 40 8.48 12.72 -2.04
CA PRO A 40 7.28 12.58 -1.22
C PRO A 40 6.02 12.32 -2.06
N ILE A 41 5.94 12.88 -3.27
CA ILE A 41 4.81 12.66 -4.19
C ILE A 41 4.63 11.20 -4.60
N VAL A 42 5.72 10.42 -4.70
CA VAL A 42 5.66 8.98 -4.97
C VAL A 42 5.03 8.25 -3.78
N GLY A 43 5.32 8.71 -2.56
CA GLY A 43 4.65 8.27 -1.34
C GLY A 43 3.14 8.49 -1.41
N ILE A 44 2.68 9.68 -1.83
CA ILE A 44 1.23 9.96 -1.99
C ILE A 44 0.59 8.95 -2.94
N ILE A 45 1.19 8.71 -4.11
CA ILE A 45 0.65 7.80 -5.11
C ILE A 45 0.59 6.36 -4.58
N ALA A 46 1.68 5.90 -3.95
CA ALA A 46 1.74 4.55 -3.37
C ALA A 46 0.72 4.35 -2.24
N GLY A 47 0.61 5.32 -1.34
CA GLY A 47 -0.37 5.32 -0.26
C GLY A 47 -1.80 5.34 -0.79
N PHE A 48 -2.06 6.12 -1.84
CA PHE A 48 -3.36 6.15 -2.50
C PHE A 48 -3.71 4.80 -3.15
N ILE A 49 -2.79 4.19 -3.90
CA ILE A 49 -3.02 2.88 -4.53
C ILE A 49 -3.24 1.79 -3.49
N SER A 50 -2.46 1.81 -2.41
CA SER A 50 -2.69 0.94 -1.27
C SER A 50 -4.10 1.16 -0.72
N GLY A 51 -4.52 2.39 -0.42
CA GLY A 51 -5.87 2.65 0.06
C GLY A 51 -6.98 2.23 -0.92
N VAL A 52 -6.82 2.47 -2.22
CA VAL A 52 -7.77 2.00 -3.26
C VAL A 52 -7.89 0.48 -3.25
N GLY A 53 -6.76 -0.23 -3.17
CA GLY A 53 -6.75 -1.69 -3.08
C GLY A 53 -7.56 -2.18 -1.88
N LEU A 54 -7.42 -1.51 -0.74
CA LEU A 54 -8.12 -1.84 0.49
C LEU A 54 -9.63 -1.66 0.35
N VAL A 55 -10.06 -0.52 -0.20
CA VAL A 55 -11.48 -0.23 -0.48
C VAL A 55 -12.08 -1.28 -1.40
N VAL A 56 -11.40 -1.58 -2.51
CA VAL A 56 -11.88 -2.51 -3.54
C VAL A 56 -11.97 -3.95 -3.00
N LEU A 57 -11.01 -4.36 -2.18
CA LEU A 57 -10.96 -5.71 -1.62
C LEU A 57 -11.92 -5.88 -0.43
N ASN A 58 -12.16 -4.82 0.35
CA ASN A 58 -13.07 -4.85 1.49
C ASN A 58 -14.54 -4.62 1.11
N GLY A 59 -14.84 -3.85 0.06
CA GLY A 59 -16.21 -3.53 -0.41
C GLY A 59 -17.04 -4.70 -0.97
N LYS A 60 -16.63 -5.94 -0.65
CA LYS A 60 -17.32 -7.20 -0.95
C LYS A 60 -17.95 -7.86 0.28
N ASP A 61 -17.52 -7.50 1.48
CA ASP A 61 -18.08 -8.02 2.72
C ASP A 61 -18.84 -6.88 3.39
N GLU A 62 -20.17 -6.98 3.35
CA GLU A 62 -21.14 -6.30 4.22
C GLU A 62 -21.63 -4.89 3.82
N GLU A 63 -22.95 -4.77 3.99
CA GLU A 63 -23.84 -3.61 3.94
C GLU A 63 -23.51 -2.50 4.94
N ASP A 64 -22.32 -2.50 5.52
CA ASP A 64 -21.92 -1.45 6.44
C ASP A 64 -21.46 -0.25 5.62
N ASN A 65 -22.21 0.83 5.76
CA ASN A 65 -21.68 2.17 5.58
C ASN A 65 -20.28 2.17 6.21
N MET A 66 -19.24 2.36 5.40
CA MET A 66 -17.92 2.70 5.92
C MET A 66 -18.04 4.09 6.54
N ASP A 67 -18.68 4.16 7.70
CA ASP A 67 -18.78 5.37 8.48
C ASP A 67 -17.36 5.87 8.69
N ILE A 68 -17.20 7.19 8.56
CA ILE A 68 -15.96 7.91 8.76
C ILE A 68 -15.60 7.80 10.25
N SER A 69 -15.10 6.64 10.63
CA SER A 69 -14.66 6.33 11.98
C SER A 69 -13.16 6.65 12.07
N PRO A 70 -12.71 7.31 13.15
CA PRO A 70 -11.28 7.53 13.41
C PRO A 70 -10.45 6.24 13.35
N VAL A 71 -11.05 5.09 13.67
CA VAL A 71 -10.40 3.78 13.61
C VAL A 71 -10.08 3.37 12.18
N ASN A 72 -11.02 3.54 11.25
CA ASN A 72 -10.81 3.24 9.83
C ASN A 72 -9.75 4.18 9.23
N LEU A 73 -9.73 5.43 9.66
CA LEU A 73 -8.75 6.42 9.23
C LEU A 73 -7.32 6.01 9.62
N LEU A 74 -7.12 5.59 10.88
CA LEU A 74 -5.84 5.07 11.36
C LEU A 74 -5.44 3.77 10.65
N TYR A 75 -6.43 2.93 10.35
CA TYR A 75 -6.19 1.67 9.64
C TYR A 75 -5.66 1.92 8.22
N PHE A 76 -6.28 2.81 7.44
CA PHE A 76 -5.78 3.19 6.11
C PHE A 76 -4.37 3.78 6.16
N ALA A 77 -4.10 4.65 7.14
CA ALA A 77 -2.77 5.21 7.35
C ALA A 77 -1.74 4.11 7.69
N GLY A 78 -2.09 3.16 8.56
CA GLY A 78 -1.24 2.03 8.92
C GLY A 78 -0.91 1.14 7.72
N VAL A 79 -1.91 0.79 6.90
CA VAL A 79 -1.69 0.00 5.67
C VAL A 79 -0.81 0.74 4.67
N ALA A 80 -0.97 2.06 4.55
CA ALA A 80 -0.12 2.89 3.71
C ALA A 80 1.34 2.91 4.21
N ILE A 81 1.58 3.00 5.52
CA ILE A 81 2.94 2.94 6.10
C ILE A 81 3.57 1.56 5.86
N VAL A 82 2.83 0.47 6.07
CA VAL A 82 3.32 -0.89 5.80
C VAL A 82 3.68 -1.03 4.31
N SER A 83 2.86 -0.48 3.43
CA SER A 83 3.12 -0.44 1.99
C SER A 83 4.43 0.30 1.68
N LEU A 84 4.68 1.45 2.31
CA LEU A 84 5.94 2.19 2.19
C LEU A 84 7.13 1.32 2.58
N LEU A 85 7.08 0.69 3.76
CA LEU A 85 8.17 -0.15 4.27
C LEU A 85 8.49 -1.32 3.33
N ILE A 86 7.46 -1.98 2.80
CA ILE A 86 7.65 -3.04 1.79
C ILE A 86 8.25 -2.46 0.50
N GLY A 87 7.86 -1.25 0.11
CA GLY A 87 8.45 -0.55 -1.04
C GLY A 87 9.95 -0.31 -0.87
N TYR A 88 10.38 0.10 0.32
CA TYR A 88 11.80 0.24 0.67
C TYR A 88 12.55 -1.10 0.62
N ILE A 89 11.91 -2.20 1.03
CA ILE A 89 12.49 -3.55 0.88
C ILE A 89 12.69 -3.87 -0.60
N ILE A 90 11.72 -3.58 -1.47
CA ILE A 90 11.84 -3.79 -2.91
C ILE A 90 13.03 -2.98 -3.46
N ILE A 91 13.14 -1.70 -3.09
CA ILE A 91 14.24 -0.85 -3.53
C ILE A 91 15.60 -1.41 -3.06
N TYR A 92 15.71 -1.84 -1.80
CA TYR A 92 16.94 -2.39 -1.24
C TYR A 92 17.44 -3.62 -2.00
N TYR A 93 16.54 -4.49 -2.48
CA TYR A 93 16.90 -5.70 -3.20
C TYR A 93 17.00 -5.54 -4.71
N PHE A 94 16.27 -4.60 -5.31
CA PHE A 94 16.07 -4.54 -6.77
C PHE A 94 16.51 -3.24 -7.43
N LYS A 95 16.72 -2.13 -6.69
CA LYS A 95 17.28 -0.91 -7.30
C LYS A 95 18.76 -1.12 -7.57
N THR A 96 19.15 -1.13 -8.85
CA THR A 96 20.54 -1.27 -9.27
C THR A 96 21.20 0.10 -9.46
N GLU A 97 22.44 0.23 -9.01
CA GLU A 97 23.33 1.33 -9.37
C GLU A 97 24.51 0.77 -10.18
N ILE A 98 24.87 1.45 -11.27
CA ILE A 98 25.96 1.03 -12.15
C ILE A 98 27.23 1.76 -11.71
N ILE A 99 28.18 1.02 -11.11
CA ILE A 99 29.48 1.54 -10.71
C ILE A 99 30.53 0.86 -11.57
N HIS A 100 31.31 1.64 -12.32
CA HIS A 100 32.33 1.13 -13.26
C HIS A 100 31.83 0.04 -14.23
N GLY A 101 30.56 0.13 -14.65
CA GLY A 101 29.95 -0.82 -15.59
C GLY A 101 29.42 -2.11 -14.97
N MET A 102 29.54 -2.28 -13.65
CA MET A 102 28.98 -3.42 -12.93
C MET A 102 27.70 -3.04 -12.17
N PRO A 103 26.67 -3.89 -12.18
CA PRO A 103 25.45 -3.66 -11.42
C PRO A 103 25.66 -3.98 -9.93
N TYR A 104 25.39 -3.01 -9.07
CA TYR A 104 25.40 -3.19 -7.62
C TYR A 104 24.05 -2.86 -7.01
N TYR A 105 23.75 -3.48 -5.87
CA TYR A 105 22.51 -3.27 -5.13
C TYR A 105 22.82 -2.71 -3.73
N PRO A 106 21.91 -1.94 -3.12
CA PRO A 106 22.10 -1.43 -1.75
C PRO A 106 22.46 -2.52 -0.74
N LYS A 107 21.87 -3.71 -0.88
CA LYS A 107 22.13 -4.89 -0.04
C LYS A 107 23.58 -5.37 -0.03
N ASP A 108 24.38 -4.99 -1.02
CA ASP A 108 25.77 -5.43 -1.14
C ASP A 108 26.72 -4.55 -0.30
N PHE A 109 26.24 -3.41 0.21
CA PHE A 109 27.08 -2.42 0.92
C PHE A 109 26.65 -2.14 2.35
N ILE A 110 25.35 -2.15 2.62
CA ILE A 110 24.78 -1.76 3.93
C ILE A 110 23.66 -2.72 4.31
N THR A 111 23.37 -2.80 5.61
CA THR A 111 22.24 -3.61 6.10
C THR A 111 20.90 -2.94 5.80
N LEU A 112 19.81 -3.72 5.76
CA LEU A 112 18.46 -3.19 5.52
C LEU A 112 18.07 -2.11 6.54
N THR A 113 18.44 -2.29 7.81
CA THR A 113 18.15 -1.31 8.87
C THR A 113 18.86 0.00 8.63
N GLU A 114 20.15 -0.03 8.28
CA GLU A 114 20.93 1.17 7.94
C GLU A 114 20.40 1.86 6.69
N PHE A 115 19.99 1.08 5.68
CA PHE A 115 19.34 1.61 4.49
C PHE A 115 18.07 2.38 4.85
N ILE A 116 17.15 1.77 5.62
CA ILE A 116 15.90 2.43 6.03
C ILE A 116 16.19 3.70 6.84
N LEU A 117 17.09 3.64 7.83
CA LEU A 117 17.38 4.80 8.68
C LEU A 117 18.05 5.96 7.92
N SER A 118 18.83 5.66 6.87
CA SER A 118 19.50 6.69 6.06
C SER A 118 18.62 7.27 4.96
N THR A 119 17.60 6.53 4.51
CA THR A 119 16.80 6.90 3.32
C THR A 119 15.35 7.28 3.64
N LEU A 120 14.72 6.65 4.63
CA LEU A 120 13.34 6.94 5.00
C LEU A 120 13.26 8.28 5.73
N ARG A 121 12.54 9.24 5.13
CA ARG A 121 12.35 10.56 5.73
C ARG A 121 10.91 10.76 6.19
N ILE A 122 10.73 11.63 7.18
CA ILE A 122 9.40 12.01 7.70
C ILE A 122 8.44 12.46 6.58
N PRO A 123 8.86 13.26 5.58
CA PRO A 123 7.99 13.61 4.46
C PRO A 123 7.46 12.41 3.68
N ASP A 124 8.20 11.32 3.56
CA ASP A 124 7.75 10.12 2.84
C ASP A 124 6.61 9.42 3.60
N ILE A 125 6.76 9.33 4.93
CA ILE A 125 5.75 8.75 5.82
C ILE A 125 4.48 9.60 5.76
N LEU A 126 4.58 10.91 5.97
CA LEU A 126 3.44 11.82 5.96
C LEU A 126 2.73 11.85 4.60
N SER A 127 3.49 11.83 3.51
CA SER A 127 2.94 11.83 2.16
C SER A 127 2.21 10.52 1.85
N THR A 128 2.79 9.40 2.27
CA THR A 128 2.17 8.08 2.08
C THR A 128 0.89 7.94 2.91
N MET A 129 0.90 8.40 4.16
CA MET A 129 -0.31 8.51 4.97
C MET A 129 -1.37 9.39 4.27
N THR A 130 -0.98 10.56 3.78
CA THR A 130 -1.87 11.48 3.06
C THR A 130 -2.53 10.79 1.87
N GLY A 131 -1.77 10.03 1.08
CA GLY A 131 -2.31 9.21 -0.01
C GLY A 131 -3.38 8.22 0.45
N GLY A 132 -3.10 7.47 1.52
CA GLY A 132 -4.06 6.51 2.09
C GLY A 132 -5.32 7.19 2.62
N LEU A 133 -5.19 8.36 3.25
CA LEU A 133 -6.30 9.17 3.74
C LEU A 133 -7.17 9.74 2.61
N ILE A 134 -6.56 10.14 1.49
CA ILE A 134 -7.29 10.57 0.30
C ILE A 134 -8.11 9.41 -0.26
N ALA A 135 -7.54 8.20 -0.33
CA ALA A 135 -8.26 7.01 -0.77
C ALA A 135 -9.44 6.67 0.16
N PHE A 136 -9.25 6.79 1.47
CA PHE A 136 -10.33 6.65 2.45
C PHE A 136 -11.44 7.68 2.25
N SER A 137 -11.08 8.95 2.06
CA SER A 137 -12.05 10.05 1.85
C SER A 137 -12.85 9.90 0.55
N LEU A 138 -12.32 9.13 -0.41
CA LEU A 138 -12.93 8.86 -1.70
C LEU A 138 -13.48 7.42 -1.80
N SER A 139 -13.57 6.70 -0.68
CA SER A 139 -13.91 5.27 -0.64
C SER A 139 -15.25 4.97 -1.33
N ASP A 140 -16.28 5.79 -1.10
CA ASP A 140 -17.60 5.65 -1.72
C ASP A 140 -17.53 5.76 -3.24
N LYS A 141 -16.78 6.76 -3.73
CA LYS A 141 -16.60 6.98 -5.17
C LYS A 141 -15.79 5.85 -5.81
N ILE A 142 -14.71 5.43 -5.15
CA ILE A 142 -13.88 4.30 -5.59
C ILE A 142 -14.73 3.02 -5.67
N SER A 143 -15.57 2.78 -4.67
CA SER A 143 -16.47 1.63 -4.60
C SER A 143 -17.52 1.68 -5.70
N ALA A 144 -18.14 2.83 -5.94
CA ALA A 144 -19.11 3.03 -7.01
C ALA A 144 -18.50 2.78 -8.40
N VAL A 145 -17.31 3.34 -8.65
CA VAL A 145 -16.55 3.12 -9.90
C VAL A 145 -16.21 1.64 -10.07
N TYR A 146 -15.75 0.97 -9.01
CA TYR A 146 -15.45 -0.45 -9.05
C TYR A 146 -16.69 -1.30 -9.38
N ARG A 147 -17.85 -0.99 -8.77
CA ARG A 147 -19.11 -1.69 -9.05
C ARG A 147 -19.58 -1.49 -10.48
N TYR A 148 -19.47 -0.27 -11.03
CA TYR A 148 -19.77 0.02 -12.42
C TYR A 148 -18.96 -0.85 -13.38
N PHE A 149 -17.63 -0.92 -13.20
CA PHE A 149 -16.77 -1.76 -14.05
C PHE A 149 -17.00 -3.27 -13.89
N ARG A 150 -17.61 -3.69 -12.78
CA ARG A 150 -17.94 -5.10 -12.53
C ARG A 150 -19.34 -5.50 -13.02
N GLY A 151 -20.06 -4.60 -13.68
CA GLY A 151 -21.42 -4.86 -14.19
C GLY A 151 -22.51 -4.77 -13.12
N GLY A 152 -22.24 -4.14 -11.97
CA GLY A 152 -23.27 -3.82 -10.99
C GLY A 152 -24.17 -2.66 -11.45
N PRO A 153 -25.42 -2.57 -10.97
CA PRO A 153 -26.28 -1.43 -11.29
C PRO A 153 -25.64 -0.12 -10.82
N PRO A 154 -25.71 0.97 -11.59
CA PRO A 154 -25.28 2.28 -11.14
C PRO A 154 -26.20 2.74 -10.00
N VAL A 155 -25.58 3.22 -8.91
CA VAL A 155 -26.29 3.87 -7.79
C VAL A 155 -26.44 5.36 -8.11
#